data_AF-A0A6G0URL5-F1
#
_entry.id   AF-A0A6G0URL5-F1
#
_cell.length_a   1.000
_cell.length_b   1.000
_cell.length_c   1.000
_cell.angle_alpha   90.00
_cell.angle_beta   90.00
_cell.angle_gamma   90.00
#
_symmetry.space_group_name_H-M   'P 1'
#
loop_
_entity.id
_entity.type
_entity.pdbx_description
1 polymer ?
#
loop_
_entity_poly.entity_id
_entity_poly.type
_entity_poly.pdbx_seq_one_letter_code
_entity_poly.pdbx_strand_id
1 'polypeptide(L)'
;MAKNMNDTSYRRLKVEELDAQAFHEDEENEAFTGPDERTIMQMVQNQRWVDILKELARSAPLKSKDQIVKDRACQVAGKALTSFKISDIGPNVTKLSPEEADILLHYVFRAFETAGDNSTCNTLLAFHDEIFKITGHGGLLRVLYSGHRLHPLDSA
;
A
#
# COMPACT_ATOMS: atom_id res chain seq x y z
N MET A 1 -28.09 -31.15 42.83
CA MET A 1 -28.09 -29.89 42.06
C MET A 1 -26.64 -29.53 41.74
N ALA A 2 -26.18 -29.74 40.50
CA ALA A 2 -24.94 -29.18 39.93
C ALA A 2 -24.68 -29.87 38.58
N LYS A 3 -25.32 -29.41 37.50
CA LYS A 3 -25.06 -29.94 36.14
C LYS A 3 -24.51 -28.91 35.15
N ASN A 4 -24.36 -27.65 35.56
CA ASN A 4 -23.99 -26.54 34.66
C ASN A 4 -22.66 -25.84 35.01
N MET A 5 -21.84 -26.36 35.93
CA MET A 5 -20.58 -25.68 36.34
C MET A 5 -19.37 -25.98 35.44
N ASN A 6 -19.48 -26.90 34.48
CA ASN A 6 -18.38 -27.25 33.57
C ASN A 6 -18.46 -26.54 32.21
N ASP A 7 -19.54 -25.80 31.93
CA ASP A 7 -19.68 -25.08 30.68
C ASP A 7 -19.04 -23.69 30.81
N THR A 8 -17.82 -23.54 30.27
CA THR A 8 -17.09 -22.27 30.25
C THR A 8 -17.26 -21.51 28.94
N SER A 9 -18.22 -21.91 28.09
CA SER A 9 -18.46 -21.28 26.78
C SER A 9 -18.72 -19.78 26.87
N TYR A 10 -19.30 -19.30 27.98
CA TYR A 10 -19.52 -17.87 28.25
C TYR A 10 -18.24 -17.04 28.34
N ARG A 11 -17.08 -17.66 28.62
CA ARG A 11 -15.78 -16.95 28.68
C ARG A 11 -15.16 -16.72 27.30
N ARG A 12 -15.68 -17.40 26.27
CA ARG A 12 -15.24 -17.22 24.87
C ARG A 12 -15.99 -16.09 24.17
N LEU A 13 -17.08 -15.59 24.77
CA LEU A 13 -17.80 -14.44 24.27
C LEU A 13 -16.95 -13.19 24.49
N LYS A 14 -16.49 -12.59 23.39
CA LYS A 14 -15.82 -11.29 23.40
C LYS A 14 -16.86 -10.18 23.50
N VAL A 15 -17.19 -9.81 24.73
CA VAL A 15 -18.18 -8.75 25.01
C VAL A 15 -17.75 -7.39 24.44
N GLU A 16 -16.45 -7.18 24.29
CA GLU A 16 -15.85 -5.96 23.71
C GLU A 16 -16.22 -5.74 22.24
N GLU A 17 -16.43 -6.80 21.44
CA GLU A 17 -16.85 -6.69 20.04
C GLU A 17 -18.31 -6.18 19.91
N LEU A 18 -19.09 -6.25 20.99
CA LEU A 18 -20.48 -5.79 21.04
C LEU A 18 -20.61 -4.39 21.67
N ASP A 19 -19.50 -3.75 22.05
CA ASP A 19 -19.53 -2.41 22.63
C ASP A 19 -19.92 -1.36 21.57
N ALA A 20 -21.06 -0.70 21.79
CA ALA A 20 -21.55 0.36 20.91
C ALA A 20 -20.64 1.61 20.91
N GLN A 21 -19.71 1.73 21.86
CA GLN A 21 -18.71 2.80 21.91
C GLN A 21 -17.38 2.41 21.22
N ALA A 22 -17.26 1.18 20.73
CA ALA A 22 -16.06 0.76 19.99
C ALA A 22 -15.89 1.63 18.74
N PHE A 23 -14.64 1.99 18.45
CA PHE A 23 -14.30 2.72 17.24
C PHE A 23 -14.50 1.83 16.01
N HIS A 24 -15.30 2.30 15.07
CA HIS A 24 -15.49 1.69 13.76
C HIS A 24 -14.99 2.67 12.71
N GLU A 25 -14.18 2.20 11.75
CA GLU A 25 -13.71 3.05 10.65
C GLU A 25 -14.87 3.42 9.72
N ASP A 26 -14.96 4.69 9.35
CA ASP A 26 -15.96 5.18 8.40
C ASP A 26 -15.76 4.51 7.03
N GLU A 27 -16.83 3.90 6.52
CA GLU A 27 -16.78 3.08 5.32
C GLU A 27 -16.91 3.91 4.02
N GLU A 28 -15.80 4.49 3.54
CA GLU A 28 -15.73 4.98 2.17
C GLU A 28 -15.36 3.83 1.22
N ASN A 29 -16.29 3.37 0.38
CA ASN A 29 -16.01 2.38 -0.66
C ASN A 29 -16.18 3.00 -2.04
N GLU A 30 -15.10 3.56 -2.57
CA GLU A 30 -15.06 4.00 -3.96
C GLU A 30 -14.68 2.82 -4.86
N ALA A 31 -15.42 2.63 -5.95
CA ALA A 31 -15.20 1.57 -6.94
C ALA A 31 -13.91 1.86 -7.73
N PHE A 32 -12.77 1.52 -7.13
CA PHE A 32 -11.46 1.67 -7.75
C PHE A 32 -11.09 0.39 -8.50
N THR A 33 -10.72 0.46 -9.78
CA THR A 33 -10.35 -0.71 -10.59
C THR A 33 -8.86 -1.07 -10.53
N GLY A 34 -8.05 -0.21 -9.91
CA GLY A 34 -6.58 -0.32 -9.84
C GLY A 34 -5.88 0.11 -11.14
N PRO A 35 -4.54 0.13 -11.17
CA PRO A 35 -3.76 0.41 -12.37
C PRO A 35 -4.01 -0.65 -13.45
N ASP A 36 -4.22 -0.21 -14.69
CA ASP A 36 -4.24 -1.12 -15.83
C ASP A 36 -2.82 -1.63 -16.13
N GLU A 37 -2.60 -2.94 -15.93
CA GLU A 37 -1.31 -3.58 -16.14
C GLU A 37 -0.80 -3.40 -17.58
N ARG A 38 -1.71 -3.37 -18.57
CA ARG A 38 -1.32 -3.26 -19.98
C ARG A 38 -0.73 -1.89 -20.30
N THR A 39 -1.34 -0.82 -19.79
CA THR A 39 -0.88 0.55 -20.02
C THR A 39 0.44 0.80 -19.32
N ILE A 40 0.58 0.35 -18.07
CA ILE A 40 1.81 0.47 -17.30
C ILE A 40 2.96 -0.27 -18.00
N MET A 41 2.75 -1.51 -18.43
CA MET A 41 3.78 -2.29 -19.13
C MET A 41 4.17 -1.67 -20.47
N GLN A 42 3.22 -1.10 -21.21
CA GLN A 42 3.51 -0.36 -22.45
C GLN A 42 4.33 0.91 -22.17
N MET A 43 4.04 1.62 -21.08
CA MET A 43 4.83 2.79 -20.68
C MET A 43 6.25 2.41 -20.26
N VAL A 44 6.42 1.26 -19.58
CA VAL A 44 7.75 0.70 -19.22
C VAL A 44 8.57 0.42 -20.48
N GLN A 45 7.96 -0.18 -21.52
CA GLN A 45 8.64 -0.42 -22.80
C GLN A 45 9.08 0.87 -23.48
N ASN A 46 8.26 1.92 -23.40
CA ASN A 46 8.55 3.24 -23.97
C ASN A 46 9.43 4.13 -23.06
N GLN A 47 9.90 3.61 -21.92
CA GLN A 47 10.72 4.35 -20.95
C GLN A 47 10.07 5.66 -20.46
N ARG A 48 8.74 5.72 -20.40
CA ARG A 48 7.97 6.88 -19.92
C ARG A 48 7.86 6.87 -18.39
N TRP A 49 9.00 6.97 -17.73
CA TRP A 49 9.14 6.77 -16.28
C TRP A 49 8.26 7.68 -15.41
N VAL A 50 8.19 8.98 -15.72
CA VAL A 50 7.37 9.93 -14.95
C VAL A 50 5.89 9.62 -15.06
N ASP A 51 5.44 9.23 -16.25
CA ASP A 51 4.02 8.95 -16.50
C ASP A 51 3.58 7.70 -15.75
N ILE A 52 4.44 6.67 -15.67
CA ILE A 52 4.19 5.47 -14.87
C ILE A 52 3.97 5.84 -13.40
N LEU A 53 4.87 6.65 -12.82
CA LEU A 53 4.79 7.04 -11.41
C LEU A 53 3.50 7.82 -11.10
N LYS A 54 3.10 8.73 -12.00
CA LYS A 54 1.85 9.49 -11.88
C LYS A 54 0.62 8.62 -12.05
N GLU A 55 0.65 7.69 -13.00
CA GLU A 55 -0.46 6.77 -13.23
C GLU A 55 -0.66 5.87 -12.00
N LEU A 56 0.43 5.29 -11.46
CA LEU A 56 0.40 4.49 -10.23
C LEU A 56 -0.18 5.27 -9.04
N ALA A 57 0.22 6.53 -8.86
CA ALA A 57 -0.29 7.38 -7.79
C ALA A 57 -1.79 7.70 -7.95
N ARG A 58 -2.25 7.98 -9.17
CA ARG A 58 -3.67 8.24 -9.47
C ARG A 58 -4.53 7.00 -9.35
N SER A 59 -3.99 5.86 -9.74
CA SER A 59 -4.70 4.59 -9.79
C SER A 59 -4.66 3.81 -8.47
N ALA A 60 -4.36 4.47 -7.35
CA ALA A 60 -4.14 3.78 -6.09
C ALA A 60 -5.47 3.44 -5.39
N PRO A 61 -5.80 2.13 -5.19
CA PRO A 61 -7.03 1.71 -4.52
C PRO A 61 -6.92 1.86 -2.99
N LEU A 62 -6.56 3.04 -2.48
CA LEU A 62 -6.43 3.30 -1.04
C LEU A 62 -7.77 3.16 -0.32
N LYS A 63 -8.85 3.63 -0.97
CA LYS A 63 -10.23 3.61 -0.48
C LYS A 63 -11.04 2.35 -0.83
N SER A 64 -10.41 1.34 -1.47
CA SER A 64 -11.13 0.11 -1.79
C SER A 64 -11.12 -0.86 -0.61
N LYS A 65 -12.23 -1.55 -0.35
CA LYS A 65 -12.27 -2.68 0.60
C LYS A 65 -11.72 -3.98 -0.01
N ASP A 66 -11.66 -4.06 -1.34
CA ASP A 66 -11.31 -5.29 -2.04
C ASP A 66 -9.80 -5.53 -1.98
N GLN A 67 -9.39 -6.44 -1.09
CA GLN A 67 -7.97 -6.79 -0.98
C GLN A 67 -7.40 -7.36 -2.28
N ILE A 68 -8.22 -8.06 -3.06
CA ILE A 68 -7.80 -8.57 -4.38
C ILE A 68 -7.38 -7.43 -5.32
N VAL A 69 -8.08 -6.30 -5.27
CA VAL A 69 -7.76 -5.12 -6.10
C VAL A 69 -6.49 -4.44 -5.61
N LYS A 70 -6.33 -4.30 -4.29
CA LYS A 70 -5.12 -3.77 -3.66
C LYS A 70 -3.90 -4.62 -4.01
N ASP A 71 -3.98 -5.93 -3.84
CA ASP A 71 -2.91 -6.87 -4.16
C ASP A 71 -2.54 -6.82 -5.64
N ARG A 72 -3.52 -6.81 -6.53
CA ARG A 72 -3.28 -6.68 -7.97
C ARG A 72 -2.59 -5.35 -8.30
N ALA A 73 -3.07 -4.24 -7.74
CA ALA A 73 -2.46 -2.93 -7.94
C ALA A 73 -1.01 -2.90 -7.47
N CYS A 74 -0.73 -3.52 -6.32
CA CYS A 74 0.61 -3.60 -5.75
C CYS A 74 1.53 -4.52 -6.55
N GLN A 75 1.03 -5.62 -7.10
CA GLN A 75 1.82 -6.46 -8.01
C GLN A 75 2.23 -5.69 -9.27
N VAL A 76 1.30 -4.94 -9.87
CA VAL A 76 1.60 -4.11 -11.05
C VAL A 76 2.61 -3.02 -10.71
N ALA A 77 2.42 -2.32 -9.58
CA ALA A 77 3.36 -1.32 -9.10
C ALA A 77 4.75 -1.91 -8.81
N GLY A 78 4.83 -3.08 -8.16
CA GLY A 78 6.08 -3.78 -7.88
C GLY A 78 6.85 -4.18 -9.15
N LYS A 79 6.16 -4.70 -10.17
CA LYS A 79 6.78 -4.98 -11.47
C LYS A 79 7.28 -3.70 -12.16
N ALA A 80 6.52 -2.61 -12.08
CA ALA A 80 6.91 -1.33 -12.65
C ALA A 80 8.16 -0.77 -11.94
N LEU A 81 8.16 -0.73 -10.60
CA LEU A 81 9.26 -0.20 -9.79
C LEU A 81 10.55 -1.00 -9.96
N THR A 82 10.47 -2.33 -10.05
CA THR A 82 11.66 -3.19 -10.27
C THR A 82 12.24 -3.07 -11.68
N SER A 83 11.48 -2.54 -12.64
CA SER A 83 11.96 -2.28 -14.00
C SER A 83 12.81 -1.01 -14.12
N PHE A 84 12.85 -0.16 -13.08
CA PHE A 84 13.65 1.07 -13.09
C PHE A 84 15.12 0.78 -12.88
N LYS A 85 15.96 1.58 -13.54
CA LYS A 85 17.38 1.68 -13.20
C LYS A 85 17.54 2.70 -12.08
N ILE A 86 18.46 2.45 -11.16
CA ILE A 86 18.74 3.34 -10.03
C ILE A 86 19.06 4.78 -10.49
N SER A 87 19.76 4.92 -11.63
CA SER A 87 20.10 6.23 -12.23
C SER A 87 18.88 7.07 -12.61
N ASP A 88 17.76 6.41 -12.93
CA ASP A 88 16.57 7.06 -13.46
C ASP A 88 15.57 7.39 -12.36
N ILE A 89 15.79 6.96 -11.12
CA ILE A 89 14.85 7.15 -10.00
C ILE A 89 14.80 8.64 -9.59
N GLY A 90 15.92 9.20 -9.12
CA GLY A 90 15.98 10.59 -8.62
C GLY A 90 15.41 11.65 -9.56
N PRO A 91 15.83 11.74 -10.84
CA PRO A 91 15.33 12.78 -11.75
C PRO A 91 13.85 12.61 -12.14
N ASN A 92 13.25 11.43 -11.89
CA ASN A 92 11.84 11.19 -12.18
C ASN A 92 10.96 11.33 -10.93
N VAL A 93 11.44 10.94 -9.75
CA VAL A 93 10.73 11.10 -8.47
C VAL A 93 10.60 12.58 -8.09
N THR A 94 11.64 13.39 -8.34
CA THR A 94 11.62 14.85 -8.09
C THR A 94 10.58 15.63 -8.91
N LYS A 95 9.99 15.03 -9.96
CA LYS A 95 8.95 15.64 -10.80
C LYS A 95 7.53 15.37 -10.29
N LEU A 96 7.38 14.61 -9.21
CA LEU A 96 6.08 14.31 -8.61
C LEU A 96 5.66 15.37 -7.61
N SER A 97 4.35 15.49 -7.41
CA SER A 97 3.82 16.27 -6.29
C SER A 97 4.11 15.56 -4.96
N PRO A 98 4.14 16.28 -3.82
CA PRO A 98 4.32 15.64 -2.51
C PRO A 98 3.22 14.62 -2.20
N GLU A 99 1.99 14.86 -2.68
CA GLU A 99 0.86 13.93 -2.52
C GLU A 99 1.07 12.65 -3.36
N GLU A 100 1.52 12.77 -4.60
CA GLU A 100 1.85 11.62 -5.45
C GLU A 100 3.01 10.80 -4.86
N ALA A 101 4.01 11.49 -4.31
CA ALA A 101 5.16 10.88 -3.66
C ALA A 101 4.77 10.10 -2.38
N ASP A 102 3.83 10.62 -1.59
CA ASP A 102 3.29 9.91 -0.42
C ASP A 102 2.60 8.60 -0.84
N ILE A 103 1.77 8.64 -1.89
CA ILE A 103 1.07 7.44 -2.39
C ILE A 103 2.07 6.40 -2.90
N LEU A 104 3.14 6.84 -3.60
CA LEU A 104 4.22 5.94 -4.00
C LEU A 104 4.92 5.31 -2.80
N LEU A 105 5.08 6.03 -1.70
CA LEU A 105 5.69 5.49 -0.49
C LEU A 105 4.89 4.29 0.03
N HIS A 106 3.56 4.36 0.01
CA HIS A 106 2.71 3.21 0.34
C HIS A 106 2.98 1.99 -0.56
N TYR A 107 3.17 2.20 -1.87
CA TYR A 107 3.53 1.12 -2.79
C TYR A 107 4.92 0.53 -2.53
N VAL A 108 5.90 1.37 -2.17
CA VAL A 108 7.27 0.92 -1.84
C VAL A 108 7.26 0.04 -0.58
N PHE A 109 6.55 0.43 0.47
CA PHE A 109 6.42 -0.39 1.68
C PHE A 109 5.73 -1.73 1.40
N ARG A 110 4.69 -1.72 0.56
CA ARG A 110 4.03 -2.96 0.13
C ARG A 110 4.92 -3.82 -0.77
N ALA A 111 5.76 -3.21 -1.60
CA ALA A 111 6.72 -3.93 -2.42
C ALA A 111 7.82 -4.59 -1.59
N PHE A 112 8.22 -4.01 -0.45
CA PHE A 112 9.19 -4.65 0.47
C PHE A 112 8.67 -5.97 1.06
N GLU A 113 7.37 -6.09 1.28
CA GLU A 113 6.76 -7.33 1.78
C GLU A 113 6.67 -8.43 0.70
N THR A 114 6.50 -8.02 -0.56
CA THR A 114 6.17 -8.94 -1.66
C THR A 114 7.38 -9.32 -2.52
N ALA A 115 8.40 -8.47 -2.60
CA ALA A 115 9.60 -8.71 -3.40
C ALA A 115 10.81 -9.02 -2.50
N GLY A 116 11.03 -10.30 -2.22
CA GLY A 116 12.10 -10.79 -1.34
C GLY A 116 13.51 -10.88 -1.96
N ASP A 117 13.76 -10.30 -3.14
CA ASP A 117 15.04 -10.40 -3.82
C ASP A 117 16.00 -9.26 -3.43
N ASN A 118 17.30 -9.56 -3.31
CA ASN A 118 18.31 -8.56 -2.93
C ASN A 118 18.42 -7.39 -3.93
N SER A 119 18.26 -7.66 -5.23
CA SER A 119 18.30 -6.64 -6.28
C SER A 119 17.09 -5.72 -6.24
N THR A 120 15.90 -6.26 -5.95
CA THR A 120 14.67 -5.48 -5.84
C THR A 120 14.70 -4.60 -4.59
N CYS A 121 15.23 -5.12 -3.48
CA CYS A 121 15.39 -4.35 -2.25
C CYS A 121 16.28 -3.11 -2.44
N ASN A 122 17.39 -3.23 -3.19
CA ASN A 122 18.25 -2.08 -3.49
C ASN A 122 17.51 -0.99 -4.30
N THR A 123 16.76 -1.39 -5.34
CA THR A 123 15.96 -0.42 -6.12
C THR A 123 14.88 0.25 -5.28
N LEU A 124 14.21 -0.50 -4.40
CA LEU A 124 13.16 0.03 -3.52
C LEU A 124 13.72 0.99 -2.46
N LEU A 125 14.91 0.70 -1.91
CA LEU A 125 15.61 1.61 -1.00
C LEU A 125 16.01 2.91 -1.69
N ALA A 126 16.43 2.86 -2.96
CA ALA A 126 16.71 4.07 -3.74
C ALA A 126 15.44 4.91 -3.97
N PHE A 127 14.29 4.27 -4.26
CA PHE A 127 12.99 4.97 -4.31
C PHE A 127 12.64 5.62 -2.98
N HIS A 128 12.80 4.88 -1.87
CA HIS A 128 12.54 5.41 -0.53
C HIS A 128 13.38 6.66 -0.24
N ASP A 129 14.69 6.64 -0.51
CA ASP A 129 15.57 7.79 -0.26
C ASP A 129 15.14 9.04 -1.04
N GLU A 130 14.79 8.86 -2.32
CA GLU A 130 14.34 9.97 -3.18
C GLU A 130 12.97 10.52 -2.77
N ILE A 131 12.02 9.64 -2.41
CA ILE A 131 10.70 10.06 -1.92
C ILE A 131 10.84 10.78 -0.57
N PHE A 132 11.67 10.25 0.32
CA PHE A 132 11.92 10.80 1.65
C PHE A 132 12.47 12.23 1.59
N LYS A 133 13.28 12.58 0.57
CA LYS A 133 13.75 13.96 0.35
C LYS A 133 12.60 14.94 0.08
N ILE A 134 11.49 14.48 -0.47
CA ILE A 134 10.30 15.30 -0.80
C ILE A 134 9.34 15.35 0.39
N THR A 135 8.99 14.19 0.95
CA THR A 135 7.90 14.06 1.94
C THR A 135 8.39 14.20 3.39
N GLY A 136 9.69 13.99 3.62
CA GLY A 136 10.31 13.91 4.93
C GLY A 136 9.67 12.83 5.82
N HIS A 137 9.82 13.01 7.13
CA HIS A 137 9.22 12.13 8.13
C HIS A 137 7.68 12.12 8.08
N GLY A 138 7.05 13.18 7.57
CA GLY A 138 5.60 13.26 7.44
C GLY A 138 5.02 12.17 6.53
N GLY A 139 5.71 11.84 5.43
CA GLY A 139 5.29 10.76 4.53
C GLY A 139 5.32 9.39 5.20
N LEU A 140 6.38 9.09 5.94
CA LEU A 140 6.49 7.85 6.72
C LEU A 140 5.37 7.73 7.76
N LEU A 141 5.09 8.81 8.50
CA LEU A 141 4.01 8.84 9.47
C LEU A 141 2.65 8.62 8.81
N ARG A 142 2.40 9.22 7.63
CA ARG A 142 1.16 8.95 6.89
C ARG A 142 1.05 7.48 6.47
N VAL A 143 2.14 6.84 6.04
CA VAL A 143 2.13 5.39 5.77
C VAL A 143 1.82 4.57 7.01
N LEU A 144 2.39 4.94 8.16
CA LEU A 144 2.23 4.24 9.44
C LEU A 144 0.91 4.53 10.17
N TYR A 145 0.21 5.62 9.87
CA TYR A 145 -1.03 6.00 10.57
C TYR A 145 -2.27 6.08 9.66
N SER A 146 -2.14 6.02 8.33
CA SER A 146 -3.30 6.06 7.44
C SER A 146 -4.24 4.88 7.72
N GLY A 147 -5.54 5.11 7.91
CA GLY A 147 -6.55 4.03 7.96
C GLY A 147 -6.73 3.33 6.60
N HIS A 148 -6.39 4.02 5.51
CA HIS A 148 -6.58 3.54 4.14
C HIS A 148 -5.27 3.00 3.57
N ARG A 149 -4.86 1.82 4.05
CA ARG A 149 -3.58 1.18 3.67
C ARG A 149 -3.78 0.16 2.55
N LEU A 150 -2.71 -0.06 1.79
CA LEU A 150 -2.59 -1.15 0.83
C LEU A 150 -2.29 -2.50 1.52
N HIS A 151 -1.85 -2.49 2.79
CA HIS A 151 -1.58 -3.68 3.59
C HIS A 151 -2.80 -4.06 4.47
N PRO A 152 -3.21 -5.34 4.52
CA PRO A 152 -4.24 -5.82 5.45
C PRO A 152 -3.71 -5.90 6.89
N LEU A 153 -4.47 -5.43 7.89
CA LEU A 153 -4.05 -5.43 9.31
C LEU A 153 -3.94 -6.84 9.93
N ASP A 154 -4.39 -7.89 9.24
CA ASP A 154 -4.57 -9.25 9.78
C ASP A 154 -3.33 -10.17 9.68
N SER A 155 -2.15 -9.67 9.32
CA SER A 155 -0.94 -10.51 9.16
C SER A 155 -0.08 -10.67 10.43
N ALA A 156 -0.66 -10.49 11.62
CA ALA A 156 -0.01 -10.76 12.91
C ALA A 156 -0.52 -12.07 13.54
#